data_AF-A0A934K6U4-F1
#
_entry.id   AF-A0A934K6U4-F1
#
_cell.length_a   1.000
_cell.length_b   1.000
_cell.length_c   1.000
_cell.angle_alpha   90.00
_cell.angle_beta   90.00
_cell.angle_gamma   90.00
#
_symmetry.space_group_name_H-M   'P 1'
#
loop_
_entity.id
_entity.type
_entity.pdbx_description
1 polymer ?
#
loop_
_entity_poly.entity_id
_entity_poly.type
_entity_poly.pdbx_seq_one_letter_code
_entity_poly.pdbx_strand_id
1 'polypeptide(L)'
;MTNGPEFYLTPSGEAVSRFELGTTVYGPSSAEGPIDRHRCLAWNGGGRRLADLVLDNVKQGDVVYVEGRLQAVPPVVLEDSGEACQVIVRDLQLLESVQRSARLGFEAAKVRQVDAE
;
A
#
# COMPACT_ATOMS: atom_id res chain seq x y z
N MET A 1 0.02 4.35 -1.39
CA MET A 1 0.07 3.75 -0.04
C MET A 1 0.54 4.83 0.94
N THR A 2 -0.18 5.05 2.05
CA THR A 2 0.07 6.21 2.91
C THR A 2 1.18 5.94 3.94
N ASN A 3 1.19 4.74 4.51
CA ASN A 3 2.26 4.21 5.35
C ASN A 3 2.85 2.97 4.67
N GLY A 4 4.13 2.69 4.90
CA GLY A 4 4.79 1.47 4.41
C GLY A 4 4.18 0.20 4.99
N PRO A 5 4.48 -0.98 4.40
CA PRO A 5 3.97 -2.23 4.93
C PRO A 5 4.70 -2.62 6.21
N GLU A 6 3.92 -2.90 7.25
CA GLU A 6 4.37 -3.48 8.51
C GLU A 6 4.16 -5.00 8.46
N PHE A 7 5.03 -5.77 9.12
CA PHE A 7 4.98 -7.23 9.12
C PHE A 7 4.79 -7.78 10.52
N TYR A 8 3.87 -8.72 10.65
CA TYR A 8 3.55 -9.38 11.90
C TYR A 8 3.46 -10.89 11.72
N LEU A 9 3.70 -11.60 12.82
CA LEU A 9 3.44 -13.02 12.94
C LEU A 9 2.34 -13.23 13.97
N THR A 10 1.34 -14.03 13.64
CA THR A 10 0.33 -14.44 14.62
C THR A 10 0.95 -15.44 15.61
N PRO A 11 0.29 -15.67 16.77
CA PRO A 11 0.70 -16.74 17.69
C PRO A 11 0.71 -18.13 17.04
N SER A 12 -0.09 -18.36 15.99
CA SER A 12 -0.08 -19.59 15.20
C SER A 12 1.07 -19.66 14.18
N GLY A 13 1.88 -18.60 14.06
CA GLY A 13 3.01 -18.51 13.13
C GLY A 13 2.63 -18.06 11.71
N GLU A 14 1.42 -17.59 11.51
CA GLU A 14 0.98 -17.08 10.20
C GLU A 14 1.49 -15.66 9.99
N ALA A 15 2.01 -15.40 8.78
CA ALA A 15 2.52 -14.10 8.39
C ALA A 15 1.41 -13.20 7.86
N VAL A 16 1.37 -11.97 8.36
CA VAL A 16 0.48 -10.91 7.90
C VAL A 16 1.26 -9.63 7.65
N SER A 17 1.00 -8.99 6.51
CA SER A 17 1.47 -7.65 6.21
C SER A 17 0.30 -6.67 6.32
N ARG A 18 0.48 -5.63 7.11
CA ARG A 18 -0.49 -4.55 7.32
C ARG A 18 0.00 -3.30 6.62
N PHE A 19 -0.86 -2.62 5.89
CA PHE A 19 -0.57 -1.34 5.29
C PHE A 19 -1.82 -0.48 5.20
N GLU A 20 -1.64 0.81 4.89
CA GLU A 20 -2.73 1.76 4.72
C GLU A 20 -2.80 2.26 3.28
N LEU A 21 -3.97 2.13 2.68
CA LEU A 21 -4.27 2.67 1.37
C LEU A 21 -4.99 4.01 1.53
N GLY A 22 -4.40 5.07 0.97
CA GLY A 22 -5.05 6.36 0.82
C GLY A 22 -5.72 6.46 -0.54
N THR A 23 -7.01 6.79 -0.58
CA THR A 23 -7.75 7.08 -1.81
C THR A 23 -8.22 8.53 -1.81
N THR A 24 -8.14 9.18 -2.97
CA THR A 24 -8.60 10.57 -3.16
C THR A 24 -9.46 10.63 -4.43
N VAL A 25 -10.35 11.62 -4.49
CA VAL A 25 -11.20 11.85 -5.68
C VAL A 25 -10.39 12.32 -6.88
N TYR A 26 -9.25 12.98 -6.64
CA TYR A 26 -8.42 13.62 -7.66
C TYR A 26 -7.23 12.76 -8.13
N GLY A 27 -7.15 11.51 -7.66
CA GLY A 27 -6.09 10.58 -8.01
C GLY A 27 -4.82 10.70 -7.15
N PRO A 28 -3.87 9.77 -7.31
CA PRO A 28 -2.75 9.59 -6.39
C PRO A 28 -1.73 10.75 -6.39
N SER A 29 -1.69 11.55 -7.46
CA SER A 29 -0.76 12.68 -7.62
C SER A 29 -1.25 13.96 -6.97
N SER A 30 -2.51 14.02 -6.55
CA SER A 30 -3.10 15.21 -5.95
C SER A 30 -2.89 15.21 -4.44
N ALA A 31 -2.20 16.23 -3.93
CA ALA A 31 -2.12 16.52 -2.50
C ALA A 31 -3.35 17.29 -1.98
N GLU A 32 -4.29 17.61 -2.87
CA GLU A 32 -5.48 18.40 -2.55
C GLU A 32 -6.69 17.50 -2.28
N GLY A 33 -7.45 17.84 -1.23
CA GLY A 33 -8.70 17.18 -0.86
C GLY A 33 -8.57 16.18 0.30
N PRO A 34 -9.72 15.69 0.81
CA PRO A 34 -9.74 14.68 1.87
C PRO A 34 -9.16 13.35 1.35
N ILE A 35 -8.39 12.68 2.21
CA ILE A 35 -7.82 11.36 1.96
C ILE A 35 -8.60 10.35 2.79
N ASP A 36 -9.34 9.46 2.12
CA ASP A 36 -9.95 8.31 2.78
C ASP A 36 -8.89 7.24 2.98
N ARG A 37 -8.79 6.74 4.21
CA ARG A 37 -7.78 5.75 4.62
C ARG A 37 -8.45 4.40 4.80
N HIS A 38 -7.81 3.37 4.27
CA HIS A 38 -8.26 2.00 4.35
C HIS A 38 -7.15 1.13 4.91
N ARG A 39 -7.41 0.48 6.04
CA ARG A 39 -6.53 -0.56 6.57
C ARG A 39 -6.63 -1.83 5.75
N CYS A 40 -5.49 -2.30 5.25
CA CYS A 40 -5.39 -3.53 4.48
C CYS A 40 -4.53 -4.57 5.21
N LEU A 41 -4.97 -5.83 5.16
CA LEU A 41 -4.27 -6.99 5.72
C LEU A 41 -4.06 -8.04 4.63
N ALA A 42 -2.79 -8.27 4.28
CA ALA A 42 -2.37 -9.31 3.36
C ALA A 42 -1.82 -10.51 4.13
N TRP A 43 -2.33 -11.70 3.83
CA TRP A 43 -1.96 -12.93 4.52
C TRP A 43 -1.20 -13.89 3.61
N ASN A 44 -0.29 -14.66 4.18
CA ASN A 44 0.21 -15.87 3.53
C ASN A 44 -0.83 -16.98 3.67
N GLY A 45 -1.23 -17.63 2.58
CA GLY A 45 -2.27 -18.66 2.62
C GLY A 45 -2.54 -19.29 1.26
N GLY A 46 -3.01 -20.55 1.26
CA GLY A 46 -3.38 -21.25 0.02
C GLY A 46 -2.24 -21.38 -1.00
N GLY A 47 -0.99 -21.52 -0.53
CA GLY A 47 0.21 -21.56 -1.37
C GLY A 47 0.72 -20.20 -1.86
N ARG A 48 0.05 -19.10 -1.50
CA ARG A 48 0.46 -17.73 -1.83
C ARG A 48 1.23 -17.11 -0.66
N ARG A 49 2.28 -16.36 -0.98
CA ARG A 49 3.10 -15.62 -0.01
C ARG A 49 2.84 -14.12 -0.07
N LEU A 50 1.57 -13.72 -0.03
CA LEU A 50 1.18 -12.35 -0.29
C LEU A 50 1.72 -11.36 0.76
N ALA A 51 1.74 -11.75 2.04
CA ALA A 51 2.30 -10.90 3.10
C ALA A 51 3.78 -10.57 2.83
N ASP A 52 4.57 -11.59 2.48
CA ASP A 52 5.98 -11.44 2.15
C ASP A 52 6.16 -10.59 0.89
N LEU A 53 5.38 -10.87 -0.17
CA LEU A 53 5.46 -10.13 -1.42
C LEU A 53 5.15 -8.64 -1.25
N VAL A 54 4.18 -8.30 -0.40
CA VAL A 54 3.84 -6.90 -0.09
C VAL A 54 5.01 -6.21 0.63
N LEU A 55 5.57 -6.86 1.65
CA LEU A 55 6.71 -6.34 2.39
C LEU A 55 7.92 -6.07 1.49
N ASP A 56 8.23 -7.02 0.61
CA ASP A 56 9.39 -6.97 -0.26
C ASP A 56 9.21 -5.91 -1.37
N ASN A 57 8.04 -5.89 -2.02
CA ASN A 57 7.88 -5.20 -3.31
C ASN A 57 7.13 -3.86 -3.24
N VAL A 58 6.44 -3.56 -2.13
CA VAL A 58 5.65 -2.33 -2.00
C VAL A 58 6.29 -1.41 -0.97
N LYS A 59 6.23 -0.10 -1.21
CA LYS A 59 6.76 0.95 -0.35
C LYS A 59 5.73 2.07 -0.16
N GLN A 60 5.98 2.92 0.82
CA GLN A 60 5.22 4.15 1.01
C GLN A 60 5.26 4.99 -0.27
N GLY A 61 4.13 5.56 -0.67
CA GLY A 61 4.01 6.37 -1.89
C GLY A 61 3.72 5.57 -3.17
N ASP A 62 3.83 4.24 -3.16
CA ASP A 62 3.49 3.44 -4.33
C ASP A 62 1.97 3.47 -4.62
N VAL A 63 1.63 3.43 -5.90
CA VAL A 63 0.25 3.31 -6.38
C VAL A 63 -0.02 1.83 -6.63
N VAL A 64 -1.04 1.30 -5.96
CA VAL A 64 -1.35 -0.13 -5.98
C VAL A 64 -2.82 -0.37 -6.27
N TYR A 65 -3.11 -1.44 -6.98
CA TYR A 65 -4.42 -2.08 -7.04
C TYR A 65 -4.53 -3.09 -5.90
N VAL A 66 -5.69 -3.14 -5.25
CA VAL A 66 -6.00 -4.08 -4.16
C VAL A 66 -7.34 -4.73 -4.43
N GLU A 67 -7.38 -6.07 -4.48
CA GLU A 67 -8.61 -6.87 -4.47
C GLU A 67 -8.77 -7.51 -3.09
N GLY A 68 -9.97 -7.50 -2.52
CA GLY A 68 -10.18 -8.09 -1.20
C GLY A 68 -11.64 -8.13 -0.78
N ARG A 69 -11.84 -8.43 0.51
CA ARG A 69 -13.14 -8.40 1.17
C ARG A 69 -13.10 -7.44 2.35
N LEU A 70 -14.18 -6.69 2.55
CA LEU A 70 -14.35 -5.90 3.76
C LEU A 70 -14.73 -6.82 4.93
N GLN A 71 -14.06 -6.64 6.06
CA GLN A 71 -14.35 -7.33 7.30
C GLN A 71 -14.47 -6.29 8.42
N ALA A 72 -15.51 -6.42 9.25
CA ALA A 72 -15.65 -5.56 10.42
C ALA A 72 -14.49 -5.81 11.40
N VAL A 73 -13.94 -4.73 11.94
CA VAL A 73 -12.92 -4.83 12.99
C VAL A 73 -13.61 -5.23 14.30
N PRO A 74 -13.08 -6.22 15.05
CA PRO A 74 -13.68 -6.63 16.32
C PRO A 74 -13.75 -5.45 17.30
N PRO A 75 -14.80 -5.34 18.14
CA PRO A 75 -14.96 -4.23 19.09
C PRO A 75 -13.74 -3.98 19.98
N VAL A 76 -13.06 -5.05 20.42
CA VAL A 76 -11.84 -4.98 21.26
C VAL A 76 -10.64 -4.31 20.56
N VAL A 77 -10.60 -4.31 19.23
CA VAL A 77 -9.58 -3.64 18.41
C VAL A 77 -10.09 -2.30 17.88
N LEU A 78 -11.41 -2.08 17.92
CA LEU A 78 -12.07 -0.90 17.37
C LEU A 78 -11.71 0.37 18.16
N GLU A 79 -11.63 0.25 19.49
CA GLU A 79 -11.38 1.37 20.42
C GLU A 79 -10.06 2.10 20.11
N ASP A 80 -9.06 1.38 19.60
CA ASP A 80 -7.76 1.95 19.23
C ASP A 80 -7.66 2.41 17.77
N SER A 81 -8.58 1.97 16.91
CA SER A 81 -8.43 2.11 15.46
C SER A 81 -9.28 3.20 14.81
N GLY A 82 -10.47 3.48 15.36
CA GLY A 82 -11.47 4.36 14.74
C GLY A 82 -12.05 3.87 13.40
N GLU A 83 -11.54 2.76 12.83
CA GLU A 83 -11.98 2.21 11.55
C GLU A 83 -12.94 1.05 11.77
N ALA A 84 -14.18 1.18 11.28
CA ALA A 84 -15.22 0.16 11.42
C ALA A 84 -14.89 -1.14 10.65
N CYS A 85 -14.14 -1.03 9.55
CA CYS A 85 -13.85 -2.12 8.63
C CYS A 85 -12.38 -2.12 8.22
N GLN A 86 -11.88 -3.31 7.90
CA GLN A 86 -10.56 -3.55 7.31
C GLN A 86 -10.72 -4.37 6.02
N VAL A 87 -9.79 -4.20 5.09
CA VAL A 87 -9.73 -4.95 3.84
C VAL A 87 -8.85 -6.18 4.03
N ILE A 88 -9.44 -7.37 3.90
CA ILE A 88 -8.69 -8.62 3.79
C ILE A 88 -8.28 -8.80 2.34
N VAL A 89 -6.99 -8.65 2.07
CA VAL A 89 -6.44 -8.62 0.71
C VAL A 89 -6.38 -10.04 0.15
N ARG A 90 -6.89 -10.19 -1.07
CA ARG A 90 -6.84 -11.41 -1.88
C ARG A 90 -5.78 -11.32 -2.97
N ASP A 91 -5.64 -10.14 -3.56
CA ASP A 91 -4.65 -9.86 -4.59
C ASP A 91 -4.16 -8.41 -4.52
N LEU A 92 -2.92 -8.18 -4.95
CA LEU A 92 -2.31 -6.86 -5.01
C LEU A 92 -1.41 -6.74 -6.24
N GLN A 93 -1.57 -5.63 -6.95
CA GLN A 93 -0.72 -5.30 -8.10
C GLN A 93 -0.10 -3.92 -7.93
N LEU A 94 1.21 -3.82 -8.10
CA LEU A 94 1.91 -2.56 -8.19
C LEU A 94 1.61 -1.89 -9.54
N LEU A 95 1.00 -0.71 -9.51
CA LEU A 95 0.67 0.07 -10.70
C LEU A 95 1.80 1.06 -11.00
N GLU A 96 2.21 1.83 -9.99
CA GLU A 96 3.29 2.80 -10.10
C GLU A 96 4.20 2.71 -8.88
N SER A 97 5.51 2.69 -9.13
CA SER A 97 6.52 2.72 -8.06
C SER A 97 7.08 4.12 -7.92
N VAL A 98 7.11 4.64 -6.69
CA VAL A 98 7.69 5.95 -6.39
C VAL A 98 9.17 6.01 -6.79
N GLN A 99 9.92 4.92 -6.62
CA GLN A 99 11.34 4.85 -6.97
C GLN A 99 11.55 4.86 -8.49
N ARG A 100 10.68 4.17 -9.24
CA ARG A 100 10.74 4.18 -10.71
C ARG A 100 10.39 5.57 -11.25
N SER A 101 9.34 6.20 -10.72
CA SER A 101 8.94 7.54 -11.12
C SER A 101 10.00 8.59 -10.79
N ALA A 102 10.64 8.50 -9.62
CA ALA A 102 11.75 9.38 -9.24
C ALA A 102 12.98 9.21 -10.16
N ARG A 103 13.35 7.96 -10.51
CA ARG A 103 14.47 7.69 -11.43
C ARG A 103 14.21 8.25 -12.82
N LEU A 104 13.01 8.02 -13.38
CA LEU A 104 12.63 8.55 -14.69
C LEU A 104 12.62 10.09 -14.69
N GLY A 105 12.16 10.72 -13.61
CA GLY A 105 12.21 12.17 -13.45
C GLY A 105 13.65 12.70 -13.42
N PHE A 106 14.56 12.02 -12.72
CA PHE A 106 15.97 12.41 -12.67
C PHE A 106 16.66 12.26 -14.03
N GLU A 107 16.39 11.17 -14.75
CA GLU A 107 16.99 10.90 -16.06
C GLU A 107 16.49 11.89 -17.13
N ALA A 108 15.20 12.22 -17.11
CA ALA A 108 14.63 13.27 -17.96
C ALA A 108 15.21 14.66 -17.65
N ALA A 109 15.47 14.98 -16.38
CA ALA A 109 16.11 16.24 -15.99
C ALA A 109 17.55 16.33 -16.50
N LYS A 110 18.30 15.21 -16.48
CA LYS A 110 19.67 15.14 -16.98
C LYS A 110 19.75 15.38 -18.50
N VAL A 111 18.85 14.78 -19.28
CA VAL A 111 18.82 14.97 -20.75
C VAL A 111 18.61 16.45 -21.11
N ARG A 112 17.67 17.13 -20.44
CA ARG A 112 17.40 18.56 -20.67
C ARG A 112 18.59 19.49 -20.35
N GLN A 113 19.49 19.06 -19.47
CA GLN A 113 20.69 19.84 -19.15
C GLN A 113 21.79 19.70 -20.22
N VAL A 114 21.82 18.57 -20.94
CA VAL A 114 22.79 18.33 -22.02
C VAL A 114 22.36 19.02 -23.32
N ASP A 115 21.06 19.15 -23.58
CA ASP A 115 20.55 19.87 -24.77
C ASP A 115 20.60 21.40 -24.62
N ALA A 116 21.04 21.91 -23.46
CA ALA A 116 21.14 23.34 -23.15
C ALA A 116 22.60 23.87 -23.16
N GLU A 117 23.58 23.01 -23.47
CA GLU A 117 24.99 23.35 -23.74
C GLU A 117 25.31 23.28 -25.24
#